data_AF-A0A1F9SIG9-F1
#
_entry.id   AF-A0A1F9SIG9-F1
#
_cell.length_a   1.000
_cell.length_b   1.000
_cell.length_c   1.000
_cell.angle_alpha   90.00
_cell.angle_beta   90.00
_cell.angle_gamma   90.00
#
_symmetry.space_group_name_H-M   'P 1'
#
loop_
_entity.id
_entity.type
_entity.pdbx_description
1 polymer ?
#
loop_
_entity_poly.entity_id
_entity_poly.type
_entity_poly.pdbx_seq_one_letter_code
_entity_poly.pdbx_strand_id
1 'polypeptide(L)'
;MKKTVFTALIFALAGAAGAADFTDLAVNAASLKASAAQKTFDVTPEISDILAASAKDGRWYGKDSRQARMQFNSYMHYRVPANYTGAVAQILNNSYHKQKISELVDLQLQHMYGAFTMHPGFVDNPGIPSGDYKVTLLGAEKVPNEPYARISYSYEDLAVFSSRLFRGSGAARINFALPKDPVTVYSKGFPSPSSRLNRCTDSHYNSEGDFWYFWNPYQDGCPLTGADLVGVTTDLRPVDMTRNTYPEYARLYGENGNGDVLQVSYLVGVDENFQSGDLGKKTFNDAFAGLKRAGFRATVDEPRRKQLTFNAGAKRTHVQMLLTDPDSAEFAVEAVRAMKKSDIFLYDGHSGLGGYLNPERLTEDSGRPLTLPKDKYQIFVFQGCSTYAYYNSAYFRLKKGPGDPKGTKNLDIITTGIGAAFDVGAAVDASFLVSVTTGQRPSWQTIIDRMSAAEGDNSALTHINGDEDNPRAP
;
A
#
# COMPACT_ATOMS: atom_id res chain seq x y z
N MET A 1 18.50 -58.94 -54.07
CA MET A 1 18.90 -58.06 -55.19
C MET A 1 18.06 -56.79 -55.14
N LYS A 2 18.71 -55.63 -55.38
CA LYS A 2 18.20 -54.25 -55.54
C LYS A 2 18.11 -53.36 -54.29
N LYS A 3 19.01 -52.37 -54.35
CA LYS A 3 19.16 -51.12 -53.58
C LYS A 3 18.35 -49.99 -54.24
N THR A 4 17.92 -49.00 -53.44
CA THR A 4 18.00 -47.52 -53.65
C THR A 4 17.28 -46.87 -52.45
N VAL A 5 17.91 -46.18 -51.48
CA VAL A 5 18.51 -44.82 -51.45
C VAL A 5 17.57 -43.71 -51.92
N PHE A 6 17.04 -42.90 -50.99
CA PHE A 6 17.30 -41.44 -50.90
C PHE A 6 16.83 -40.84 -49.55
N THR A 7 17.50 -39.74 -49.19
CA THR A 7 17.65 -39.13 -47.87
C THR A 7 16.69 -37.95 -47.64
N ALA A 8 16.50 -37.61 -46.36
CA ALA A 8 16.23 -36.29 -45.75
C ALA A 8 14.80 -35.99 -45.27
N LEU A 9 14.60 -35.96 -43.94
CA LEU A 9 14.41 -34.71 -43.19
C LEU A 9 14.53 -34.97 -41.68
N ILE A 10 15.28 -34.11 -41.00
CA ILE A 10 15.34 -33.97 -39.54
C ILE A 10 14.25 -32.99 -39.13
N PHE A 11 13.39 -33.33 -38.17
CA PHE A 11 12.99 -32.48 -37.04
C PHE A 11 12.06 -33.25 -36.06
N ALA A 12 12.24 -32.96 -34.77
CA ALA A 12 11.36 -33.26 -33.62
C ALA A 12 11.42 -34.67 -32.99
N LEU A 13 12.24 -34.78 -31.94
CA LEU A 13 11.94 -35.63 -30.77
C LEU A 13 11.98 -34.74 -29.53
N ALA A 14 10.83 -34.13 -29.20
CA ALA A 14 10.56 -33.65 -27.85
C ALA A 14 9.84 -34.79 -27.11
N GLY A 15 10.48 -35.30 -26.07
CA GLY A 15 9.88 -36.32 -25.20
C GLY A 15 8.64 -35.77 -24.52
N ALA A 16 7.57 -36.57 -24.56
CA ALA A 16 6.37 -36.34 -23.77
C ALA A 16 6.71 -36.54 -22.28
N ALA A 17 6.79 -35.44 -21.53
CA ALA A 17 6.62 -35.46 -20.08
C ALA A 17 5.11 -35.36 -19.80
N GLY A 18 4.56 -36.39 -19.17
CA GLY A 18 3.16 -36.44 -18.79
C GLY A 18 2.80 -35.27 -17.88
N ALA A 19 1.69 -34.61 -18.20
CA ALA A 19 1.04 -33.69 -17.31
C ALA A 19 0.55 -34.48 -16.08
N ALA A 20 1.05 -34.13 -14.90
CA ALA A 20 0.43 -34.55 -13.65
C ALA A 20 -0.90 -33.79 -13.50
N ASP A 21 -1.95 -34.56 -13.18
CA ASP A 21 -3.33 -34.15 -13.08
C ASP A 21 -3.58 -33.05 -12.02
N PHE A 22 -4.47 -32.12 -12.35
CA PHE A 22 -4.96 -31.04 -11.48
C PHE A 22 -6.07 -31.48 -10.50
N THR A 23 -6.24 -32.77 -10.26
CA THR A 23 -7.26 -33.33 -9.36
C THR A 23 -6.84 -33.43 -7.90
N ASP A 24 -5.57 -33.16 -7.56
CA ASP A 24 -5.05 -33.17 -6.18
C ASP A 24 -5.18 -31.83 -5.42
N LEU A 25 -5.93 -30.86 -5.96
CA LEU A 25 -6.24 -29.60 -5.27
C LEU A 25 -7.52 -29.68 -4.41
N ALA A 26 -7.78 -30.82 -3.78
CA ALA A 26 -8.63 -30.89 -2.60
C ALA A 26 -7.80 -30.43 -1.38
N VAL A 27 -7.46 -29.15 -1.36
CA VAL A 27 -6.52 -28.57 -0.40
C VAL A 27 -7.22 -28.37 0.94
N ASN A 28 -6.93 -29.26 1.90
CA ASN A 28 -7.32 -29.07 3.30
C ASN A 28 -6.43 -27.98 3.95
N ALA A 29 -6.93 -27.28 4.97
CA ALA A 29 -6.18 -26.21 5.64
C ALA A 29 -4.80 -26.67 6.18
N ALA A 30 -4.66 -27.97 6.51
CA ALA A 30 -3.39 -28.57 6.91
C ALA A 30 -2.36 -28.65 5.76
N SER A 31 -2.80 -28.86 4.51
CA SER A 31 -1.94 -28.90 3.32
C SER A 31 -1.51 -27.51 2.84
N LEU A 32 -2.32 -26.47 3.10
CA LEU A 32 -1.90 -25.07 2.96
C LEU A 32 -0.84 -24.70 4.01
N LYS A 33 -1.04 -25.07 5.28
CA LYS A 33 -0.04 -24.90 6.34
C LYS A 33 1.24 -25.69 6.05
N ALA A 34 1.14 -26.91 5.55
CA ALA A 34 2.30 -27.72 5.18
C ALA A 34 3.05 -27.15 3.97
N SER A 35 2.35 -26.59 2.98
CA SER A 35 2.98 -25.93 1.81
C SER A 35 3.64 -24.59 2.17
N ALA A 36 3.10 -23.86 3.17
CA ALA A 36 3.75 -22.69 3.74
C ALA A 36 4.96 -23.05 4.61
N ALA A 37 4.96 -24.21 5.27
CA ALA A 37 6.04 -24.71 6.11
C ALA A 37 7.13 -25.48 5.34
N GLN A 38 6.82 -26.04 4.17
CA GLN A 38 7.75 -26.79 3.32
C GLN A 38 7.95 -26.09 1.98
N LYS A 39 8.97 -25.23 1.92
CA LYS A 39 9.98 -25.17 0.85
C LYS A 39 10.95 -24.02 1.10
N THR A 40 12.14 -24.34 1.58
CA THR A 40 13.34 -23.64 1.15
C THR A 40 13.51 -23.94 -0.34
N PHE A 41 13.11 -23.01 -1.21
CA PHE A 41 13.29 -23.16 -2.65
C PHE A 41 14.76 -22.95 -3.00
N ASP A 42 15.42 -23.99 -3.52
CA ASP A 42 16.61 -23.83 -4.35
C ASP A 42 16.18 -23.25 -5.69
N VAL A 43 16.35 -21.94 -5.82
CA VAL A 43 16.25 -21.25 -7.10
C VAL A 43 17.66 -21.21 -7.68
N THR A 44 17.97 -22.09 -8.61
CA THR A 44 19.15 -21.93 -9.46
C THR A 44 18.90 -20.72 -10.37
N PRO A 45 19.65 -19.61 -10.25
CA PRO A 45 19.47 -18.45 -11.12
C PRO A 45 19.82 -18.81 -12.56
N GLU A 46 19.12 -18.23 -13.55
CA GLU A 46 19.62 -18.24 -14.92
C GLU A 46 20.96 -17.49 -14.96
N ILE A 47 21.93 -17.98 -15.74
CA ILE A 47 23.30 -17.43 -15.80
C ILE A 47 23.32 -15.94 -16.20
N SER A 48 22.26 -15.45 -16.86
CA SER A 48 22.05 -14.02 -17.13
C SER A 48 21.85 -13.16 -15.87
N ASP A 49 21.26 -13.72 -14.81
CA ASP A 49 21.02 -13.01 -13.53
C ASP A 49 22.29 -12.93 -12.66
N ILE A 50 23.26 -13.82 -12.91
CA ILE A 50 24.57 -13.83 -12.22
C ILE A 50 25.51 -12.76 -12.81
N LEU A 51 25.34 -12.43 -14.09
CA LEU A 51 26.21 -11.51 -14.82
C LEU A 51 25.70 -10.06 -14.83
N ALA A 52 24.47 -9.82 -14.38
CA ALA A 52 23.95 -8.48 -14.11
C ALA A 52 24.53 -7.95 -12.77
N ALA A 53 25.78 -7.48 -12.87
CA ALA A 53 26.49 -6.58 -11.95
C ALA A 53 26.02 -6.57 -10.49
N SER A 54 26.90 -7.08 -9.62
CA SER A 54 26.87 -6.85 -8.18
C SER A 54 26.87 -5.35 -7.85
N ALA A 55 25.70 -4.75 -7.70
CA ALA A 55 25.53 -3.47 -7.01
C ALA A 55 25.68 -3.75 -5.51
N LYS A 56 26.93 -3.72 -5.03
CA LYS A 56 27.33 -4.08 -3.66
C LYS A 56 26.81 -3.18 -2.53
N ASP A 57 25.93 -2.22 -2.82
CA ASP A 57 25.21 -1.46 -1.80
C ASP A 57 23.75 -1.28 -2.24
N GLY A 58 22.93 -2.30 -2.02
CA GLY A 58 21.50 -2.30 -2.29
C GLY A 58 20.71 -1.49 -1.27
N ARG A 59 20.99 -0.19 -1.11
CA ARG A 59 20.15 0.67 -0.26
C ARG A 59 18.86 1.00 -1.00
N TRP A 60 17.74 0.61 -0.41
CA TRP A 60 16.37 0.80 -0.89
C TRP A 60 15.71 1.96 -0.12
N TYR A 61 14.56 2.47 -0.59
CA TYR A 61 13.92 3.67 -0.02
C TYR A 61 13.34 3.52 1.39
N GLY A 62 13.39 2.33 1.94
CA GLY A 62 13.36 2.08 3.36
C GLY A 62 14.43 1.05 3.67
N LYS A 63 14.92 1.07 4.92
CA LYS A 63 15.78 0.01 5.45
C LYS A 63 15.15 -1.38 5.23
N ASP A 64 13.83 -1.44 5.22
CA ASP A 64 13.01 -2.64 5.33
C ASP A 64 11.91 -2.76 4.27
N SER A 65 11.79 -1.84 3.31
CA SER A 65 10.72 -1.83 2.30
C SER A 65 11.26 -1.84 0.85
N ARG A 66 10.52 -2.47 -0.05
CA ARG A 66 10.85 -2.55 -1.48
C ARG A 66 9.59 -2.53 -2.34
N GLN A 67 9.58 -1.64 -3.34
CA GLN A 67 8.53 -1.61 -4.33
C GLN A 67 8.78 -2.66 -5.42
N ALA A 68 7.73 -3.35 -5.84
CA ALA A 68 7.77 -4.34 -6.89
C ALA A 68 6.52 -4.27 -7.78
N ARG A 69 6.70 -4.54 -9.07
CA ARG A 69 5.61 -4.79 -10.00
C ARG A 69 5.07 -6.20 -9.77
N MET A 70 3.75 -6.31 -9.71
CA MET A 70 3.03 -7.55 -9.54
C MET A 70 2.02 -7.71 -10.66
N GLN A 71 2.00 -8.88 -11.29
CA GLN A 71 1.12 -9.18 -12.41
C GLN A 71 0.62 -10.62 -12.31
N PHE A 72 -0.68 -10.83 -12.45
CA PHE A 72 -1.25 -12.18 -12.46
C PHE A 72 -2.57 -12.22 -13.21
N ASN A 73 -2.96 -13.42 -13.61
CA ASN A 73 -4.31 -13.72 -14.03
C ASN A 73 -5.00 -14.51 -12.92
N SER A 74 -6.24 -14.19 -12.66
CA SER A 74 -7.06 -14.89 -11.68
C SER A 74 -8.51 -14.93 -12.15
N TYR A 75 -9.39 -15.43 -11.28
CA TYR A 75 -10.81 -15.44 -11.54
C TYR A 75 -11.62 -15.27 -10.26
N MET A 76 -12.90 -14.94 -10.42
CA MET A 76 -13.91 -15.01 -9.38
C MET A 76 -15.18 -15.68 -9.90
N HIS A 77 -16.06 -16.07 -8.99
CA HIS A 77 -17.40 -16.54 -9.28
C HIS A 77 -18.39 -15.37 -9.16
N TYR A 78 -19.08 -15.08 -10.25
CA TYR A 78 -20.18 -14.13 -10.32
C TYR A 78 -21.51 -14.89 -10.38
N ARG A 79 -22.39 -14.70 -9.40
CA ARG A 79 -23.71 -15.34 -9.41
C ARG A 79 -24.55 -14.71 -10.54
N VAL A 80 -24.83 -15.49 -11.57
CA VAL A 80 -25.58 -15.02 -12.74
C VAL A 80 -27.01 -14.74 -12.30
N PRO A 81 -27.53 -13.50 -12.50
CA PRO A 81 -28.90 -13.19 -12.12
C PRO A 81 -29.90 -14.09 -12.84
N ALA A 82 -30.93 -14.55 -12.12
CA ALA A 82 -31.91 -15.50 -12.65
C ALA A 82 -32.69 -14.95 -13.87
N ASN A 83 -32.78 -13.62 -13.99
CA ASN A 83 -33.40 -12.93 -15.11
C ASN A 83 -32.46 -12.70 -16.31
N TYR A 84 -31.17 -13.06 -16.20
CA TYR A 84 -30.24 -12.99 -17.32
C TYR A 84 -30.45 -14.18 -18.26
N THR A 85 -30.96 -13.92 -19.45
CA THR A 85 -31.30 -14.95 -20.45
C THR A 85 -30.25 -15.11 -21.55
N GLY A 86 -29.22 -14.26 -21.56
CA GLY A 86 -28.13 -14.30 -22.55
C GLY A 86 -27.16 -15.47 -22.33
N ALA A 87 -26.29 -15.71 -23.32
CA ALA A 87 -25.18 -16.64 -23.15
C ALA A 87 -24.18 -16.06 -22.12
N VAL A 88 -23.77 -16.84 -21.12
CA VAL A 88 -22.82 -16.40 -20.07
C VAL A 88 -21.53 -15.83 -20.65
N ALA A 89 -21.03 -16.39 -21.76
CA ALA A 89 -19.84 -15.88 -22.45
C ALA A 89 -19.99 -14.43 -22.97
N GLN A 90 -21.22 -13.94 -23.11
CA GLN A 90 -21.55 -12.58 -23.57
C GLN A 90 -21.94 -11.66 -22.42
N ILE A 91 -21.88 -12.09 -21.15
CA ILE A 91 -22.32 -11.28 -20.01
C ILE A 91 -21.53 -9.98 -19.88
N LEU A 92 -20.25 -10.00 -20.28
CA LEU A 92 -19.37 -8.82 -20.30
C LEU A 92 -19.69 -7.82 -21.43
N ASN A 93 -20.49 -8.20 -22.43
CA ASN A 93 -20.95 -7.28 -23.47
C ASN A 93 -22.09 -6.38 -22.98
N ASN A 94 -22.75 -6.78 -21.89
CA ASN A 94 -23.75 -5.95 -21.22
C ASN A 94 -23.03 -4.97 -20.27
N SER A 95 -23.17 -3.66 -20.51
CA SER A 95 -22.47 -2.62 -19.74
C SER A 95 -22.80 -2.64 -18.24
N TYR A 96 -24.07 -2.91 -17.89
CA TYR A 96 -24.50 -3.01 -16.50
C TYR A 96 -23.81 -4.18 -15.78
N HIS A 97 -23.85 -5.39 -16.35
CA HIS A 97 -23.17 -6.53 -15.75
C HIS A 97 -21.65 -6.36 -15.74
N LYS A 98 -21.06 -5.80 -16.80
CA LYS A 98 -19.63 -5.51 -16.85
C LYS A 98 -19.21 -4.60 -15.70
N GLN A 99 -19.94 -3.51 -15.45
CA GLN A 99 -19.66 -2.61 -14.33
C GLN A 99 -19.79 -3.34 -12.98
N LYS A 100 -20.89 -4.08 -12.76
CA LYS A 100 -21.08 -4.85 -11.52
C LYS A 100 -20.00 -5.91 -11.29
N ILE A 101 -19.56 -6.56 -12.35
CA ILE A 101 -18.47 -7.53 -12.31
C ILE A 101 -17.17 -6.80 -11.98
N SER A 102 -16.87 -5.65 -12.57
CA SER A 102 -15.70 -4.85 -12.20
C SER A 102 -15.70 -4.46 -10.72
N GLU A 103 -16.82 -3.97 -10.18
CA GLU A 103 -16.97 -3.63 -8.75
C GLU A 103 -16.68 -4.85 -7.84
N LEU A 104 -17.09 -6.05 -8.25
CA LEU A 104 -16.84 -7.28 -7.50
C LEU A 104 -15.40 -7.80 -7.64
N VAL A 105 -14.75 -7.59 -8.80
CA VAL A 105 -13.30 -7.85 -8.91
C VAL A 105 -12.54 -6.92 -7.98
N ASP A 106 -12.91 -5.64 -7.91
CA ASP A 106 -12.30 -4.69 -6.99
C ASP A 106 -12.47 -5.13 -5.53
N LEU A 107 -13.68 -5.58 -5.14
CA LEU A 107 -13.94 -6.14 -3.81
C LEU A 107 -13.10 -7.40 -3.53
N GLN A 108 -12.93 -8.29 -4.52
CA GLN A 108 -12.06 -9.46 -4.36
C GLN A 108 -10.61 -9.04 -4.14
N LEU A 109 -10.11 -8.06 -4.90
CA LEU A 109 -8.73 -7.59 -4.82
C LEU A 109 -8.44 -6.81 -3.54
N GLN A 110 -9.43 -6.17 -2.92
CA GLN A 110 -9.28 -5.57 -1.59
C GLN A 110 -8.83 -6.58 -0.52
N HIS A 111 -9.19 -7.85 -0.67
CA HIS A 111 -8.75 -8.90 0.26
C HIS A 111 -7.22 -9.14 0.23
N MET A 112 -6.50 -8.59 -0.75
CA MET A 112 -5.03 -8.61 -0.78
C MET A 112 -4.41 -7.87 0.41
N TYR A 113 -5.11 -6.91 1.02
CA TYR A 113 -4.63 -6.17 2.18
C TYR A 113 -4.45 -7.12 3.38
N GLY A 114 -5.49 -7.91 3.69
CA GLY A 114 -5.41 -8.96 4.69
C GLY A 114 -4.48 -10.09 4.27
N ALA A 115 -4.53 -10.51 3.00
CA ALA A 115 -3.66 -11.57 2.51
C ALA A 115 -2.18 -11.22 2.68
N PHE A 116 -1.74 -10.00 2.38
CA PHE A 116 -0.32 -9.61 2.44
C PHE A 116 0.18 -9.27 3.84
N THR A 117 -0.69 -9.25 4.84
CA THR A 117 -0.31 -8.95 6.23
C THR A 117 -0.52 -10.13 7.16
N MET A 118 -1.56 -10.95 6.93
CA MET A 118 -1.99 -12.02 7.82
C MET A 118 -1.68 -13.43 7.29
N HIS A 119 -1.32 -13.58 6.02
CA HIS A 119 -0.93 -14.87 5.47
C HIS A 119 0.36 -15.37 6.16
N PRO A 120 0.46 -16.66 6.54
CA PRO A 120 1.63 -17.19 7.26
C PRO A 120 2.98 -16.93 6.56
N GLY A 121 3.00 -16.93 5.23
CA GLY A 121 4.18 -16.58 4.43
C GLY A 121 4.58 -15.10 4.41
N PHE A 122 3.73 -14.19 4.90
CA PHE A 122 3.98 -12.75 4.91
C PHE A 122 3.94 -12.12 6.31
N VAL A 123 3.69 -12.87 7.38
CA VAL A 123 3.80 -12.34 8.76
C VAL A 123 5.16 -11.68 9.00
N ASP A 124 6.24 -12.33 8.57
CA ASP A 124 7.60 -11.78 8.65
C ASP A 124 7.99 -10.95 7.42
N ASN A 125 7.19 -10.98 6.35
CA ASN A 125 7.52 -10.33 5.09
C ASN A 125 6.28 -9.62 4.54
N PRO A 126 5.69 -8.68 5.30
CA PRO A 126 4.40 -8.12 4.95
C PRO A 126 4.51 -7.29 3.68
N GLY A 127 3.35 -7.05 3.07
CA GLY A 127 3.26 -6.12 1.97
C GLY A 127 1.89 -5.49 1.82
N ILE A 128 1.78 -4.63 0.82
CA ILE A 128 0.58 -3.87 0.53
C ILE A 128 0.52 -3.56 -0.98
N PRO A 129 -0.62 -3.73 -1.66
CA PRO A 129 -0.79 -3.22 -3.02
C PRO A 129 -0.86 -1.69 -3.04
N SER A 130 -0.64 -1.05 -4.20
CA SER A 130 -0.71 0.41 -4.31
C SER A 130 -2.14 0.94 -4.38
N GLY A 131 -3.10 0.08 -4.68
CA GLY A 131 -4.50 0.48 -4.89
C GLY A 131 -4.76 1.19 -6.23
N ASP A 132 -3.71 1.53 -7.00
CA ASP A 132 -3.81 2.12 -8.36
C ASP A 132 -3.59 1.07 -9.45
N TYR A 133 -4.18 -0.11 -9.25
CA TYR A 133 -4.01 -1.25 -10.12
C TYR A 133 -4.80 -1.12 -11.43
N LYS A 134 -4.41 -1.92 -12.41
CA LYS A 134 -5.14 -2.11 -13.67
C LYS A 134 -5.74 -3.50 -13.71
N VAL A 135 -7.05 -3.55 -13.96
CA VAL A 135 -7.78 -4.80 -14.19
C VAL A 135 -8.30 -4.84 -15.62
N THR A 136 -8.11 -5.97 -16.28
CA THR A 136 -8.76 -6.27 -17.56
C THR A 136 -9.61 -7.52 -17.41
N LEU A 137 -10.92 -7.42 -17.64
CA LEU A 137 -11.80 -8.58 -17.71
C LEU A 137 -11.50 -9.35 -19.00
N LEU A 138 -11.09 -10.60 -18.86
CA LEU A 138 -10.62 -11.44 -19.98
C LEU A 138 -11.75 -12.29 -20.58
N GLY A 139 -12.70 -12.73 -19.76
CA GLY A 139 -13.78 -13.59 -20.24
C GLY A 139 -14.73 -14.06 -19.14
N ALA A 140 -15.80 -14.70 -19.57
CA ALA A 140 -16.80 -15.30 -18.69
C ALA A 140 -17.16 -16.71 -19.18
N GLU A 141 -17.18 -17.66 -18.26
CA GLU A 141 -17.50 -19.06 -18.55
C GLU A 141 -18.56 -19.56 -17.57
N LYS A 142 -19.53 -20.34 -18.05
CA LYS A 142 -20.55 -20.92 -17.17
C LYS A 142 -19.91 -22.00 -16.29
N VAL A 143 -20.12 -21.92 -14.98
CA VAL A 143 -19.73 -22.99 -14.05
C VAL A 143 -20.74 -24.14 -14.19
N PRO A 144 -20.30 -25.39 -14.48
CA PRO A 144 -21.22 -26.51 -14.65
C PRO A 144 -22.09 -26.75 -13.41
N ASN A 145 -23.40 -26.97 -13.62
CA ASN A 145 -24.38 -27.29 -12.56
C ASN A 145 -24.50 -26.25 -11.44
N GLU A 146 -23.97 -25.04 -11.63
CA GLU A 146 -23.99 -23.97 -10.64
C GLU A 146 -24.61 -22.69 -11.23
N PRO A 147 -25.21 -21.82 -10.38
CA PRO A 147 -25.76 -20.54 -10.82
C PRO A 147 -24.65 -19.46 -10.98
N TYR A 148 -23.43 -19.87 -11.32
CA TYR A 148 -22.25 -19.01 -11.34
C TYR A 148 -21.64 -18.92 -12.75
N ALA A 149 -21.06 -17.76 -13.03
CA ALA A 149 -20.11 -17.54 -14.10
C ALA A 149 -18.71 -17.39 -13.48
N ARG A 150 -17.73 -18.11 -14.02
CA ARG A 150 -16.31 -17.86 -13.78
C ARG A 150 -15.89 -16.65 -14.60
N ILE A 151 -15.58 -15.55 -13.92
CA ILE A 151 -15.06 -14.34 -14.54
C ILE A 151 -13.55 -14.35 -14.43
N SER A 152 -12.86 -14.47 -15.55
CA SER A 152 -11.40 -14.40 -15.61
C SER A 152 -10.94 -12.96 -15.83
N TYR A 153 -9.88 -12.55 -15.16
CA TYR A 153 -9.32 -11.21 -15.30
C TYR A 153 -7.78 -11.23 -15.19
N SER A 154 -7.14 -10.21 -15.75
CA SER A 154 -5.74 -9.89 -15.50
C SER A 154 -5.63 -8.73 -14.51
N TYR A 155 -4.64 -8.77 -13.65
CA TYR A 155 -4.29 -7.74 -12.69
C TYR A 155 -2.85 -7.29 -12.91
N GLU A 156 -2.62 -5.98 -12.84
CA GLU A 156 -1.28 -5.37 -12.82
C GLU A 156 -1.25 -4.23 -11.79
N ASP A 157 -0.27 -4.26 -10.90
CA ASP A 157 -0.07 -3.20 -9.91
C ASP A 157 1.40 -3.03 -9.52
N LEU A 158 1.68 -1.96 -8.79
CA LEU A 158 2.82 -1.82 -7.92
C LEU A 158 2.41 -2.25 -6.50
N ALA A 159 3.32 -2.87 -5.78
CA ALA A 159 3.14 -3.22 -4.38
C ALA A 159 4.42 -2.88 -3.61
N VAL A 160 4.28 -2.61 -2.32
CA VAL A 160 5.40 -2.45 -1.39
C VAL A 160 5.42 -3.67 -0.49
N PHE A 161 6.57 -4.33 -0.40
CA PHE A 161 6.79 -5.48 0.48
C PHE A 161 8.01 -5.26 1.35
N SER A 162 8.13 -6.04 2.42
CA SER A 162 9.36 -6.10 3.19
C SER A 162 10.55 -6.46 2.29
N SER A 163 11.65 -5.74 2.42
CA SER A 163 12.89 -6.00 1.68
C SER A 163 13.44 -7.41 1.95
N ARG A 164 13.12 -7.98 3.12
CA ARG A 164 13.48 -9.36 3.51
C ARG A 164 12.89 -10.43 2.58
N LEU A 165 11.78 -10.13 1.90
CA LEU A 165 11.18 -11.02 0.93
C LEU A 165 12.08 -11.24 -0.30
N PHE A 166 12.94 -10.27 -0.61
CA PHE A 166 13.78 -10.28 -1.80
C PHE A 166 15.20 -10.69 -1.42
N ARG A 167 15.53 -11.96 -1.62
CA ARG A 167 16.90 -12.48 -1.44
C ARG A 167 17.79 -11.93 -2.57
N GLY A 168 18.41 -10.76 -2.33
CA GLY A 168 19.24 -10.07 -3.31
C GLY A 168 18.47 -9.11 -4.22
N SER A 169 18.95 -8.88 -5.44
CA SER A 169 18.33 -7.94 -6.39
C SER A 169 17.18 -8.54 -7.19
N GLY A 170 17.02 -9.87 -7.21
CA GLY A 170 16.10 -10.58 -8.09
C GLY A 170 14.62 -10.50 -7.72
N ALA A 171 13.78 -11.04 -8.61
CA ALA A 171 12.35 -11.20 -8.39
C ALA A 171 12.06 -12.21 -7.26
N ALA A 172 10.93 -12.02 -6.58
CA ALA A 172 10.45 -12.93 -5.54
C ALA A 172 9.12 -13.57 -5.98
N ARG A 173 9.04 -14.89 -5.99
CA ARG A 173 7.79 -15.60 -6.24
C ARG A 173 6.97 -15.68 -4.97
N ILE A 174 5.70 -15.27 -5.04
CA ILE A 174 4.76 -15.34 -3.93
C ILE A 174 3.54 -16.17 -4.28
N ASN A 175 2.89 -16.71 -3.25
CA ASN A 175 1.61 -17.41 -3.35
C ASN A 175 0.67 -16.86 -2.29
N PHE A 176 -0.58 -16.65 -2.66
CA PHE A 176 -1.64 -16.24 -1.74
C PHE A 176 -3.00 -16.74 -2.24
N ALA A 177 -4.05 -16.52 -1.47
CA ALA A 177 -5.41 -16.85 -1.85
C ALA A 177 -6.24 -15.57 -2.00
N LEU A 178 -7.27 -15.62 -2.81
CA LEU A 178 -8.36 -14.64 -2.89
C LEU A 178 -9.71 -15.34 -2.67
N PRO A 179 -10.76 -14.64 -2.19
CA PRO A 179 -12.07 -15.25 -2.06
C PRO A 179 -12.64 -15.56 -3.44
N LYS A 180 -13.12 -16.79 -3.67
CA LYS A 180 -13.71 -17.18 -4.95
C LYS A 180 -15.01 -16.42 -5.23
N ASP A 181 -15.81 -16.17 -4.19
CA ASP A 181 -17.02 -15.36 -4.24
C ASP A 181 -16.91 -14.25 -3.17
N PRO A 182 -16.54 -13.02 -3.57
CA PRO A 182 -16.33 -11.92 -2.62
C PRO A 182 -17.62 -11.47 -1.91
N VAL A 183 -18.81 -11.85 -2.42
CA VAL A 183 -20.09 -11.49 -1.80
C VAL A 183 -20.43 -12.40 -0.62
N THR A 184 -20.06 -13.68 -0.71
CA THR A 184 -20.47 -14.66 0.32
C THR A 184 -19.37 -14.99 1.33
N VAL A 185 -18.11 -14.67 1.04
CA VAL A 185 -16.96 -15.05 1.88
C VAL A 185 -17.08 -14.59 3.34
N TYR A 186 -17.60 -13.38 3.59
CA TYR A 186 -17.76 -12.87 4.95
C TYR A 186 -18.69 -13.78 5.78
N SER A 187 -19.91 -14.03 5.28
CA SER A 187 -20.89 -14.89 5.95
C SER A 187 -20.40 -16.33 6.13
N LYS A 188 -19.60 -16.84 5.19
CA LYS A 188 -19.00 -18.16 5.27
C LYS A 188 -17.92 -18.25 6.34
N GLY A 189 -17.31 -17.15 6.77
CA GLY A 189 -16.29 -17.13 7.82
C GLY A 189 -16.81 -17.44 9.23
N PHE A 190 -18.13 -17.50 9.42
CA PHE A 190 -18.75 -17.90 10.68
C PHE A 190 -18.86 -19.42 10.78
N PRO A 191 -18.30 -20.08 11.82
CA PRO A 191 -18.33 -21.55 11.96
C PRO A 191 -19.74 -22.15 12.07
N SER A 192 -20.73 -21.36 12.48
CA SER A 192 -22.13 -21.75 12.52
C SER A 192 -23.02 -20.50 12.40
N PRO A 193 -24.31 -20.64 12.00
CA PRO A 193 -25.24 -19.51 11.92
C PRO A 193 -25.47 -18.77 13.24
N SER A 194 -25.21 -19.42 14.37
CA SER A 194 -25.33 -18.83 15.70
C SER A 194 -24.02 -18.21 16.21
N SER A 195 -22.91 -18.40 15.49
CA SER A 195 -21.62 -17.81 15.88
C SER A 195 -21.69 -16.30 15.78
N ARG A 196 -21.24 -15.62 16.84
CA ARG A 196 -21.06 -14.16 16.81
C ARG A 196 -19.69 -13.75 16.28
N LEU A 197 -18.78 -14.69 16.11
CA LEU A 197 -17.40 -14.46 15.69
C LEU A 197 -17.13 -15.13 14.35
N ASN A 198 -16.65 -14.33 13.40
CA ASN A 198 -16.02 -14.76 12.17
C ASN A 198 -14.59 -15.20 12.51
N ARG A 199 -14.21 -16.41 12.08
CA ARG A 199 -12.90 -17.00 12.40
C ARG A 199 -11.85 -16.78 11.32
N CYS A 200 -12.20 -16.05 10.26
CA CYS A 200 -11.33 -15.74 9.13
C CYS A 200 -10.89 -14.28 9.11
N THR A 201 -10.93 -13.60 10.25
CA THR A 201 -10.55 -12.20 10.46
C THR A 201 -10.08 -12.02 11.91
N ASP A 202 -9.52 -10.85 12.21
CA ASP A 202 -9.19 -10.45 13.59
C ASP A 202 -10.47 -10.38 14.45
N SER A 203 -10.40 -10.88 15.68
CA SER A 203 -11.56 -10.96 16.58
C SER A 203 -12.12 -9.60 17.00
N HIS A 204 -11.31 -8.54 16.97
CA HIS A 204 -11.74 -7.18 17.25
C HIS A 204 -12.42 -6.54 16.03
N TYR A 205 -12.08 -6.97 14.82
CA TYR A 205 -12.58 -6.43 13.55
C TYR A 205 -13.50 -7.43 12.85
N ASN A 206 -14.66 -7.64 13.48
CA ASN A 206 -15.63 -8.67 13.09
C ASN A 206 -16.81 -8.12 12.25
N SER A 207 -16.72 -6.87 11.80
CA SER A 207 -17.72 -6.27 10.92
C SER A 207 -17.46 -6.66 9.46
N GLU A 208 -18.49 -6.62 8.60
CA GLU A 208 -18.31 -6.87 7.16
C GLU A 208 -17.45 -5.77 6.50
N GLY A 209 -17.52 -4.53 7.01
CA GLY A 209 -16.78 -3.39 6.47
C GLY A 209 -15.27 -3.48 6.67
N ASP A 210 -14.82 -4.16 7.73
CA ASP A 210 -13.39 -4.33 8.04
C ASP A 210 -12.85 -5.69 7.59
N PHE A 211 -13.75 -6.63 7.27
CA PHE A 211 -13.40 -8.03 7.03
C PHE A 211 -12.32 -8.21 5.98
N TRP A 212 -12.41 -7.51 4.84
CA TRP A 212 -11.45 -7.64 3.74
C TRP A 212 -10.04 -7.19 4.14
N TYR A 213 -9.92 -6.21 5.06
CA TYR A 213 -8.65 -5.66 5.50
C TYR A 213 -7.91 -6.60 6.44
N PHE A 214 -8.65 -7.29 7.31
CA PHE A 214 -8.10 -8.26 8.26
C PHE A 214 -8.30 -9.72 7.82
N TRP A 215 -8.67 -9.93 6.56
CA TRP A 215 -9.02 -11.25 6.04
C TRP A 215 -7.85 -12.23 6.13
N ASN A 216 -8.07 -13.34 6.80
CA ASN A 216 -7.11 -14.41 6.97
C ASN A 216 -7.78 -15.79 6.87
N PRO A 217 -7.80 -16.42 5.69
CA PRO A 217 -8.38 -17.75 5.54
C PRO A 217 -7.50 -18.86 6.15
N TYR A 218 -6.30 -18.55 6.64
CA TYR A 218 -5.35 -19.49 7.25
C TYR A 218 -5.43 -19.53 8.77
N GLN A 219 -6.25 -18.65 9.36
CA GLN A 219 -6.43 -18.56 10.80
C GLN A 219 -7.08 -19.83 11.36
N ASP A 220 -6.65 -20.23 12.56
CA ASP A 220 -7.19 -21.40 13.22
C ASP A 220 -8.70 -21.28 13.47
N GLY A 221 -9.43 -22.30 13.01
CA GLY A 221 -10.88 -22.34 13.12
C GLY A 221 -11.63 -21.59 12.02
N CYS A 222 -10.96 -20.98 11.05
CA CYS A 222 -11.62 -20.44 9.85
C CYS A 222 -12.31 -21.58 9.07
N PRO A 223 -13.64 -21.53 8.86
CA PRO A 223 -14.38 -22.60 8.18
C PRO A 223 -14.22 -22.62 6.65
N LEU A 224 -13.55 -21.63 6.06
CA LEU A 224 -13.33 -21.57 4.61
C LEU A 224 -12.44 -22.73 4.14
N THR A 225 -12.75 -23.27 2.97
CA THR A 225 -12.00 -24.38 2.36
C THR A 225 -11.44 -23.98 0.99
N GLY A 226 -10.64 -24.84 0.35
CA GLY A 226 -10.19 -24.61 -1.03
C GLY A 226 -11.34 -24.43 -2.05
N ALA A 227 -12.55 -24.90 -1.73
CA ALA A 227 -13.73 -24.64 -2.55
C ALA A 227 -14.16 -23.17 -2.53
N ASP A 228 -13.80 -22.41 -1.49
CA ASP A 228 -14.14 -21.00 -1.30
C ASP A 228 -13.04 -20.05 -1.76
N LEU A 229 -11.88 -20.58 -2.16
CA LEU A 229 -10.67 -19.82 -2.44
C LEU A 229 -10.19 -19.99 -3.88
N VAL A 230 -9.46 -18.99 -4.35
CA VAL A 230 -8.68 -19.04 -5.60
C VAL A 230 -7.23 -18.79 -5.24
N GLY A 231 -6.37 -19.77 -5.52
CA GLY A 231 -4.92 -19.62 -5.36
C GLY A 231 -4.33 -18.73 -6.45
N VAL A 232 -3.46 -17.81 -6.06
CA VAL A 232 -2.72 -16.91 -6.95
C VAL A 232 -1.23 -17.13 -6.73
N THR A 233 -0.51 -17.36 -7.83
CA THR A 233 0.95 -17.40 -7.87
C THR A 233 1.44 -16.30 -8.79
N THR A 234 2.38 -15.48 -8.32
CA THR A 234 2.93 -14.37 -9.10
C THR A 234 4.38 -14.08 -8.73
N ASP A 235 5.09 -13.41 -9.64
CA ASP A 235 6.44 -12.93 -9.42
C ASP A 235 6.39 -11.42 -9.12
N LEU A 236 6.89 -11.05 -7.95
CA LEU A 236 7.18 -9.68 -7.58
C LEU A 236 8.49 -9.28 -8.23
N ARG A 237 8.43 -8.38 -9.21
CA ARG A 237 9.61 -7.84 -9.89
C ARG A 237 9.97 -6.49 -9.29
N PRO A 238 11.07 -6.37 -8.55
CA PRO A 238 11.50 -5.10 -8.00
C PRO A 238 11.53 -3.98 -9.04
N VAL A 239 11.11 -2.79 -8.63
CA VAL A 239 11.25 -1.57 -9.42
C VAL A 239 12.56 -0.89 -9.06
N ASP A 240 13.20 -0.29 -10.06
CA ASP A 240 14.39 0.53 -9.83
C ASP A 240 14.04 1.72 -8.95
N MET A 241 14.79 1.83 -7.88
CA MET A 241 14.64 2.87 -6.88
C MET A 241 15.65 3.99 -7.14
N THR A 242 15.22 5.24 -6.98
CA THR A 242 16.12 6.38 -6.97
C THR A 242 17.10 6.29 -5.80
N ARG A 243 18.30 6.82 -5.99
CA ARG A 243 19.38 6.83 -5.00
C ARG A 243 20.02 8.19 -4.92
N ASN A 244 20.42 8.60 -3.71
CA ASN A 244 21.06 9.90 -3.49
C ASN A 244 20.20 11.05 -4.02
N THR A 245 18.89 10.94 -3.85
CA THR A 245 17.95 12.05 -4.07
C THR A 245 17.78 12.84 -2.80
N TYR A 246 17.51 14.12 -2.96
CA TYR A 246 17.34 15.07 -1.87
C TYR A 246 15.97 15.72 -2.01
N PRO A 247 15.31 16.07 -0.90
CA PRO A 247 14.25 17.06 -0.96
C PRO A 247 14.74 18.30 -1.72
N GLU A 248 13.84 19.00 -2.42
CA GLU A 248 14.18 20.25 -3.10
C GLU A 248 14.39 21.39 -2.09
N TYR A 249 15.46 21.32 -1.28
CA TYR A 249 15.75 22.26 -0.19
C TYR A 249 15.89 23.71 -0.65
N ALA A 250 16.38 23.91 -1.87
CA ALA A 250 16.45 25.23 -2.51
C ALA A 250 15.07 25.83 -2.79
N ARG A 251 14.04 24.99 -2.92
CA ARG A 251 12.65 25.40 -3.17
C ARG A 251 11.83 25.43 -1.91
N LEU A 252 12.09 24.56 -0.92
CA LEU A 252 11.41 24.58 0.40
C LEU A 252 11.51 25.94 1.11
N TYR A 253 12.59 26.67 0.85
CA TYR A 253 12.79 28.06 1.27
C TYR A 253 12.94 28.93 0.03
N GLY A 254 12.57 30.20 0.11
CA GLY A 254 12.72 31.16 -0.98
C GLY A 254 11.65 30.97 -2.05
N GLU A 255 11.98 30.21 -3.10
CA GLU A 255 11.22 30.12 -4.37
C GLU A 255 9.85 29.41 -4.23
N ASN A 256 9.52 28.82 -3.08
CA ASN A 256 8.18 28.29 -2.79
C ASN A 256 7.09 29.33 -2.49
N GLY A 257 7.42 30.62 -2.56
CA GLY A 257 6.49 31.71 -2.30
C GLY A 257 6.33 32.10 -0.82
N ASN A 258 7.08 31.47 0.10
CA ASN A 258 7.10 31.83 1.52
C ASN A 258 8.38 32.56 1.96
N GLY A 259 9.28 32.92 1.03
CA GLY A 259 10.56 33.53 1.35
C GLY A 259 11.37 32.65 2.30
N ASP A 260 12.04 33.23 3.28
CA ASP A 260 12.88 32.48 4.23
C ASP A 260 12.10 31.62 5.25
N VAL A 261 10.78 31.49 5.11
CA VAL A 261 9.93 30.75 6.06
C VAL A 261 9.44 29.42 5.46
N LEU A 262 9.79 28.31 6.11
CA LEU A 262 9.20 27.00 5.86
C LEU A 262 7.94 26.81 6.73
N GLN A 263 6.79 26.60 6.09
CA GLN A 263 5.49 26.41 6.75
C GLN A 263 5.14 24.92 6.83
N VAL A 264 5.02 24.42 8.05
CA VAL A 264 4.64 23.03 8.35
C VAL A 264 3.27 23.01 9.02
N SER A 265 2.34 22.23 8.48
CA SER A 265 1.10 21.86 9.16
C SER A 265 1.19 20.40 9.57
N TYR A 266 0.96 20.13 10.85
CA TYR A 266 0.99 18.80 11.44
C TYR A 266 -0.36 18.53 12.10
N LEU A 267 -1.16 17.65 11.50
CA LEU A 267 -2.42 17.18 12.07
C LEU A 267 -2.19 15.84 12.77
N VAL A 268 -2.68 15.72 14.00
CA VAL A 268 -2.71 14.46 14.74
C VAL A 268 -4.17 14.07 14.96
N GLY A 269 -4.53 12.87 14.53
CA GLY A 269 -5.83 12.27 14.80
C GLY A 269 -5.90 11.74 16.23
N VAL A 270 -7.02 11.94 16.93
CA VAL A 270 -7.31 11.12 18.12
C VAL A 270 -7.50 9.66 17.71
N ASP A 271 -7.22 8.75 18.64
CA ASP A 271 -7.43 7.32 18.44
C ASP A 271 -8.92 6.97 18.65
N GLU A 272 -9.45 7.38 19.81
CA GLU A 272 -10.85 7.18 20.18
C GLU A 272 -11.55 8.51 20.51
N ASN A 273 -10.88 9.40 21.25
CA ASN A 273 -11.50 10.62 21.77
C ASN A 273 -10.45 11.61 22.33
N PHE A 274 -10.90 12.77 22.85
CA PHE A 274 -10.00 13.80 23.38
C PHE A 274 -9.60 13.60 24.87
N GLN A 275 -9.96 12.50 25.51
CA GLN A 275 -9.73 12.26 26.94
C GLN A 275 -8.26 11.98 27.26
N SER A 276 -7.90 11.99 28.54
CA SER A 276 -6.59 11.54 29.00
C SER A 276 -6.44 10.03 28.78
N GLY A 277 -5.37 9.61 28.10
CA GLY A 277 -5.09 8.20 27.79
C GLY A 277 -5.21 7.86 26.29
N ASP A 278 -5.89 8.70 25.51
CA ASP A 278 -5.96 8.56 24.05
C ASP A 278 -4.55 8.57 23.44
N LEU A 279 -4.27 7.59 22.58
CA LEU A 279 -2.95 7.40 21.97
C LEU A 279 -2.59 8.56 21.05
N GLY A 280 -3.52 9.05 20.23
CA GLY A 280 -3.33 10.23 19.38
C GLY A 280 -3.00 11.50 20.17
N LYS A 281 -3.70 11.74 21.29
CA LYS A 281 -3.39 12.83 22.21
C LYS A 281 -2.00 12.67 22.84
N LYS A 282 -1.58 11.45 23.18
CA LYS A 282 -0.23 11.18 23.69
C LYS A 282 0.80 11.51 22.60
N THR A 283 0.61 11.01 21.38
CA THR A 283 1.46 11.29 20.21
C THR A 283 1.62 12.78 19.97
N PHE A 284 0.52 13.54 19.98
CA PHE A 284 0.52 14.99 19.83
C PHE A 284 1.40 15.71 20.86
N ASN A 285 1.29 15.33 22.13
CA ASN A 285 2.09 15.94 23.20
C ASN A 285 3.56 15.50 23.16
N ASP A 286 3.81 14.23 22.85
CA ASP A 286 5.16 13.68 22.77
C ASP A 286 5.94 14.24 21.58
N ALA A 287 5.30 14.43 20.43
CA ALA A 287 5.91 15.05 19.26
C ALA A 287 6.26 16.51 19.55
N PHE A 288 5.35 17.26 20.20
CA PHE A 288 5.62 18.62 20.65
C PHE A 288 6.81 18.69 21.61
N ALA A 289 6.88 17.77 22.58
CA ALA A 289 8.01 17.67 23.50
C ALA A 289 9.31 17.28 22.78
N GLY A 290 9.25 16.38 21.80
CA GLY A 290 10.36 15.97 20.95
C GLY A 290 10.95 17.14 20.16
N LEU A 291 10.10 17.92 19.49
CA LEU A 291 10.53 19.11 18.76
C LEU A 291 11.16 20.16 19.69
N LYS A 292 10.61 20.39 20.89
CA LYS A 292 11.24 21.27 21.88
C LYS A 292 12.64 20.78 22.28
N ARG A 293 12.80 19.49 22.55
CA ARG A 293 14.12 18.90 22.85
C ARG A 293 15.11 19.06 21.70
N ALA A 294 14.63 19.07 20.46
CA ALA A 294 15.43 19.34 19.26
C ALA A 294 15.74 20.82 19.02
N GLY A 295 15.37 21.72 19.94
CA GLY A 295 15.71 23.15 19.88
C GLY A 295 14.63 24.05 19.28
N PHE A 296 13.44 23.52 18.97
CA PHE A 296 12.32 24.37 18.58
C PHE A 296 11.79 25.17 19.76
N ARG A 297 11.50 26.45 19.53
CA ARG A 297 10.87 27.34 20.52
C ARG A 297 9.35 27.30 20.36
N ALA A 298 8.65 26.88 21.41
CA ALA A 298 7.19 26.97 21.47
C ALA A 298 6.71 28.43 21.52
N THR A 299 5.70 28.74 20.72
CA THR A 299 4.99 30.04 20.70
C THR A 299 3.52 29.90 21.11
N VAL A 300 2.92 28.71 20.95
CA VAL A 300 1.59 28.35 21.45
C VAL A 300 1.65 26.94 22.05
N ASP A 301 1.02 26.76 23.21
CA ASP A 301 0.98 25.49 23.95
C ASP A 301 -0.43 25.28 24.56
N GLU A 302 -1.41 24.98 23.71
CA GLU A 302 -2.81 24.74 24.10
C GLU A 302 -3.17 23.25 23.96
N PRO A 303 -4.23 22.75 24.62
CA PRO A 303 -4.55 21.32 24.63
C PRO A 303 -4.72 20.67 23.26
N ARG A 304 -5.27 21.40 22.27
CA ARG A 304 -5.50 20.91 20.89
C ARG A 304 -4.73 21.68 19.82
N ARG A 305 -3.89 22.63 20.22
CA ARG A 305 -3.15 23.50 19.30
C ARG A 305 -1.77 23.81 19.84
N LYS A 306 -0.72 23.51 19.08
CA LYS A 306 0.65 23.92 19.38
C LYS A 306 1.22 24.71 18.22
N GLN A 307 2.13 25.61 18.52
CA GLN A 307 2.96 26.27 17.51
C GLN A 307 4.41 26.29 17.97
N LEU A 308 5.33 25.98 17.05
CA LEU A 308 6.76 26.07 17.29
C LEU A 308 7.47 26.79 16.17
N THR A 309 8.61 27.38 16.52
CA THR A 309 9.53 28.00 15.57
C THR A 309 10.94 27.43 15.73
N PHE A 310 11.66 27.26 14.63
CA PHE A 310 13.09 26.97 14.62
C PHE A 310 13.80 27.98 13.74
N ASN A 311 14.93 28.51 14.18
CA ASN A 311 15.72 29.46 13.40
C ASN A 311 17.06 28.81 13.02
N ALA A 312 17.36 28.79 11.72
CA ALA A 312 18.61 28.33 11.15
C ALA A 312 19.27 29.49 10.37
N GLY A 313 19.93 30.40 11.09
CA GLY A 313 20.41 31.66 10.51
C GLY A 313 19.24 32.56 10.09
N ALA A 314 19.22 32.98 8.82
CA ALA A 314 18.12 33.77 8.25
C ALA A 314 16.85 32.94 7.98
N LYS A 315 16.97 31.62 7.84
CA LYS A 315 15.84 30.73 7.58
C LYS A 315 15.07 30.44 8.86
N ARG A 316 13.74 30.39 8.74
CA ARG A 316 12.82 30.08 9.84
C ARG A 316 11.89 28.95 9.46
N THR A 317 11.66 28.02 10.36
CA THR A 317 10.57 27.05 10.25
C THR A 317 9.45 27.45 11.21
N HIS A 318 8.21 27.37 10.75
CA HIS A 318 7.01 27.51 11.56
C HIS A 318 6.20 26.22 11.49
N VAL A 319 5.99 25.58 12.64
CA VAL A 319 5.22 24.34 12.77
C VAL A 319 3.93 24.66 13.49
N GLN A 320 2.80 24.43 12.83
CA GLN A 320 1.47 24.45 13.44
C GLN A 320 0.99 23.02 13.64
N MET A 321 0.75 22.63 14.89
CA MET A 321 0.21 21.32 15.24
C MET A 321 -1.24 21.45 15.70
N LEU A 322 -2.12 20.56 15.22
CA LEU A 322 -3.51 20.46 15.66
C LEU A 322 -3.85 19.02 16.06
N LEU A 323 -4.59 18.86 17.16
CA LEU A 323 -5.20 17.59 17.57
C LEU A 323 -6.69 17.63 17.21
N THR A 324 -7.10 16.72 16.34
CA THR A 324 -8.41 16.72 15.71
C THR A 324 -9.04 15.33 15.70
N ASP A 325 -10.36 15.28 15.61
CA ASP A 325 -11.09 14.06 15.28
C ASP A 325 -11.05 13.90 13.75
N PRO A 326 -10.40 12.85 13.21
CA PRO A 326 -10.25 12.69 11.77
C PRO A 326 -11.58 12.46 11.03
N ASP A 327 -12.65 12.09 11.74
CA ASP A 327 -14.00 11.95 11.16
C ASP A 327 -14.80 13.27 11.15
N SER A 328 -14.23 14.35 11.70
CA SER A 328 -14.93 15.64 11.83
C SER A 328 -14.78 16.56 10.62
N ALA A 329 -15.80 17.40 10.39
CA ALA A 329 -15.71 18.49 9.40
C ALA A 329 -14.59 19.49 9.72
N GLU A 330 -14.26 19.68 11.01
CA GLU A 330 -13.12 20.51 11.44
C GLU A 330 -11.80 19.99 10.85
N PHE A 331 -11.57 18.67 10.96
CA PHE A 331 -10.41 18.03 10.37
C PHE A 331 -10.37 18.21 8.85
N ALA A 332 -11.48 17.95 8.15
CA ALA A 332 -11.52 18.11 6.69
C ALA A 332 -11.18 19.55 6.26
N VAL A 333 -11.74 20.55 6.94
CA VAL A 333 -11.44 21.97 6.68
C VAL A 333 -9.96 22.29 6.89
N GLU A 334 -9.38 21.81 7.99
CA GLU A 334 -7.98 22.07 8.32
C GLU A 334 -7.01 21.31 7.41
N ALA A 335 -7.31 20.06 7.05
CA ALA A 335 -6.53 19.27 6.10
C ALA A 335 -6.50 19.94 4.72
N VAL A 336 -7.67 20.32 4.17
CA VAL A 336 -7.75 21.03 2.88
C VAL A 336 -7.01 22.37 2.93
N ARG A 337 -7.13 23.13 4.04
CA ARG A 337 -6.40 24.39 4.22
C ARG A 337 -4.90 24.17 4.24
N ALA A 338 -4.45 23.17 5.01
CA ALA A 338 -3.04 22.86 5.23
C ALA A 338 -2.36 22.37 3.95
N MET A 339 -2.96 21.39 3.26
CA MET A 339 -2.45 20.85 2.00
C MET A 339 -2.33 21.89 0.89
N LYS A 340 -3.18 22.93 0.91
CA LYS A 340 -3.09 24.04 -0.05
C LYS A 340 -1.96 25.03 0.23
N LYS A 341 -1.60 25.21 1.51
CA LYS A 341 -0.79 26.36 1.95
C LYS A 341 0.60 25.97 2.44
N SER A 342 0.73 24.83 3.10
CA SER A 342 1.98 24.39 3.70
C SER A 342 2.97 23.88 2.68
N ASP A 343 4.25 24.05 3.00
CA ASP A 343 5.36 23.40 2.29
C ASP A 343 5.46 21.94 2.73
N ILE A 344 5.15 21.66 4.00
CA ILE A 344 5.09 20.31 4.55
C ILE A 344 3.71 20.10 5.19
N PHE A 345 3.00 19.07 4.74
CA PHE A 345 1.80 18.57 5.39
C PHE A 345 2.12 17.22 6.02
N LEU A 346 1.91 17.10 7.33
CA LEU A 346 2.10 15.87 8.06
C LEU A 346 0.79 15.49 8.73
N TYR A 347 0.38 14.24 8.57
CA TYR A 347 -0.73 13.63 9.29
C TYR A 347 -0.24 12.38 10.00
N ASP A 348 -0.54 12.29 11.29
CA ASP A 348 -0.33 11.08 12.12
C ASP A 348 -1.67 10.68 12.75
N GLY A 349 -2.18 9.53 12.37
CA GLY A 349 -3.41 8.98 12.92
C GLY A 349 -3.97 7.82 12.10
N HIS A 350 -5.19 7.40 12.44
CA HIS A 350 -5.89 6.37 11.68
C HIS A 350 -6.06 6.78 10.22
N SER A 351 -5.98 5.82 9.29
CA SER A 351 -6.30 6.09 7.89
C SER A 351 -7.81 6.01 7.61
N GLY A 352 -8.59 5.43 8.52
CA GLY A 352 -10.02 5.18 8.32
C GLY A 352 -10.29 4.36 7.06
N LEU A 353 -9.45 3.35 6.81
CA LEU A 353 -9.44 2.54 5.57
C LEU A 353 -9.33 3.41 4.30
N GLY A 354 -8.59 4.53 4.40
CA GLY A 354 -8.41 5.51 3.35
C GLY A 354 -9.46 6.63 3.32
N GLY A 355 -10.50 6.57 4.15
CA GLY A 355 -11.58 7.54 4.15
C GLY A 355 -11.15 8.96 4.55
N TYR A 356 -10.42 9.11 5.67
CA TYR A 356 -10.23 10.45 6.29
C TYR A 356 -9.49 11.46 5.41
N LEU A 357 -8.49 11.01 4.66
CA LEU A 357 -7.75 11.84 3.71
C LEU A 357 -8.05 11.49 2.25
N ASN A 358 -9.20 10.87 1.95
CA ASN A 358 -9.63 10.72 0.57
C ASN A 358 -9.94 12.13 -0.02
N PRO A 359 -9.36 12.52 -1.18
CA PRO A 359 -9.55 13.87 -1.75
C PRO A 359 -11.00 14.27 -2.03
N GLU A 360 -11.82 13.32 -2.50
CA GLU A 360 -13.23 13.55 -2.81
C GLU A 360 -14.02 13.79 -1.52
N ARG A 361 -13.84 12.94 -0.51
CA ARG A 361 -14.46 13.08 0.80
C ARG A 361 -14.01 14.36 1.51
N LEU A 362 -12.72 14.69 1.50
CA LEU A 362 -12.23 15.96 2.04
C LEU A 362 -12.89 17.16 1.37
N THR A 363 -13.18 17.08 0.07
CA THR A 363 -13.89 18.15 -0.65
C THR A 363 -15.34 18.27 -0.19
N GLU A 364 -16.03 17.14 -0.02
CA GLU A 364 -17.40 17.07 0.47
C GLU A 364 -17.50 17.58 1.92
N ASP A 365 -16.74 16.98 2.84
CA ASP A 365 -16.79 17.24 4.29
C ASP A 365 -16.33 18.66 4.65
N SER A 366 -15.39 19.22 3.89
CA SER A 366 -14.94 20.60 4.09
C SER A 366 -15.80 21.65 3.39
N GLY A 367 -16.66 21.24 2.45
CA GLY A 367 -17.37 22.14 1.54
C GLY A 367 -16.44 22.98 0.66
N ARG A 368 -15.18 22.55 0.44
CA ARG A 368 -14.15 23.29 -0.30
C ARG A 368 -13.40 22.37 -1.25
N PRO A 369 -13.18 22.76 -2.52
CA PRO A 369 -12.44 21.92 -3.44
C PRO A 369 -10.99 21.71 -2.96
N LEU A 370 -10.49 20.47 -2.95
CA LEU A 370 -9.08 20.21 -2.73
C LEU A 370 -8.30 20.37 -4.06
N THR A 371 -7.59 21.49 -4.20
CA THR A 371 -6.73 21.78 -5.35
C THR A 371 -5.33 22.12 -4.85
N LEU A 372 -4.34 21.31 -5.21
CA LEU A 372 -2.97 21.52 -4.78
C LEU A 372 -2.26 22.56 -5.68
N PRO A 373 -1.38 23.40 -5.12
CA PRO A 373 -0.57 24.34 -5.90
C PRO A 373 0.42 23.57 -6.78
N LYS A 374 0.30 23.72 -8.10
CA LYS A 374 1.13 22.97 -9.06
C LYS A 374 2.60 23.37 -9.03
N ASP A 375 2.91 24.66 -8.88
CA ASP A 375 4.30 25.17 -8.96
C ASP A 375 5.03 25.19 -7.62
N LYS A 376 4.33 24.87 -6.52
CA LYS A 376 4.87 24.81 -5.17
C LYS A 376 5.36 23.40 -4.88
N TYR A 377 6.63 23.26 -4.50
CA TYR A 377 7.18 22.00 -4.01
C TYR A 377 6.62 21.70 -2.61
N GLN A 378 6.07 20.51 -2.42
CA GLN A 378 5.45 20.11 -1.17
C GLN A 378 5.91 18.72 -0.75
N ILE A 379 6.03 18.50 0.55
CA ILE A 379 6.27 17.17 1.12
C ILE A 379 5.05 16.79 1.95
N PHE A 380 4.41 15.68 1.58
CA PHE A 380 3.32 15.09 2.35
C PHE A 380 3.85 13.89 3.12
N VAL A 381 3.48 13.78 4.38
CA VAL A 381 3.83 12.65 5.23
C VAL A 381 2.54 12.12 5.83
N PHE A 382 2.21 10.88 5.46
CA PHE A 382 1.02 10.20 5.95
C PHE A 382 1.45 9.01 6.83
N GLN A 383 1.47 9.24 8.14
CA GLN A 383 1.66 8.21 9.15
C GLN A 383 0.30 7.63 9.54
N GLY A 384 0.15 6.32 9.36
CA GLY A 384 -1.09 5.60 9.64
C GLY A 384 -1.10 4.21 9.00
N CYS A 385 -2.16 3.44 9.14
CA CYS A 385 -2.23 2.11 8.54
C CYS A 385 -2.44 2.17 7.01
N SER A 386 -1.56 1.53 6.24
CA SER A 386 -1.70 1.31 4.78
C SER A 386 -1.88 2.59 3.95
N THR A 387 -1.28 3.70 4.39
CA THR A 387 -1.41 5.00 3.70
C THR A 387 -0.85 4.98 2.29
N TYR A 388 0.08 4.06 1.96
CA TYR A 388 0.56 3.84 0.61
C TYR A 388 -0.59 3.55 -0.37
N ALA A 389 -1.47 2.64 0.01
CA ALA A 389 -2.53 2.18 -0.86
C ALA A 389 -3.64 3.23 -1.05
N TYR A 390 -3.83 4.10 -0.05
CA TYR A 390 -4.92 5.06 -0.02
C TYR A 390 -4.53 6.45 -0.53
N TYR A 391 -3.35 6.94 -0.14
CA TYR A 391 -2.99 8.35 -0.27
C TYR A 391 -1.84 8.61 -1.24
N ASN A 392 -1.19 7.58 -1.78
CA ASN A 392 -0.08 7.82 -2.70
C ASN A 392 -0.55 8.37 -4.06
N SER A 393 -1.19 7.51 -4.87
CA SER A 393 -1.63 7.88 -6.23
C SER A 393 -2.71 8.96 -6.23
N ALA A 394 -3.57 8.99 -5.21
CA ALA A 394 -4.66 9.95 -5.08
C ALA A 394 -4.17 11.40 -5.09
N TYR A 395 -3.07 11.69 -4.41
CA TYR A 395 -2.54 13.04 -4.29
C TYR A 395 -1.68 13.45 -5.49
N PHE A 396 -0.93 12.53 -6.09
CA PHE A 396 -0.27 12.79 -7.37
C PHE A 396 -1.29 13.14 -8.47
N ARG A 397 -2.45 12.47 -8.51
CA ARG A 397 -3.53 12.82 -9.47
C ARG A 397 -3.95 14.29 -9.39
N LEU A 398 -3.91 14.91 -8.22
CA LEU A 398 -4.26 16.32 -8.03
C LEU A 398 -3.23 17.30 -8.62
N LYS A 399 -1.98 16.87 -8.84
CA LYS A 399 -0.92 17.69 -9.44
C LYS A 399 -0.73 17.47 -10.94
N LYS A 400 -1.34 16.43 -11.53
CA LYS A 400 -1.21 16.11 -12.95
C LYS A 400 -1.43 17.32 -13.87
N GLY A 401 -0.63 17.39 -14.92
CA GLY A 401 -0.73 18.41 -15.96
C GLY A 401 -0.04 17.97 -17.25
N PRO A 402 -0.15 18.76 -18.34
CA PRO A 402 0.44 18.39 -19.64
C PRO A 402 1.95 18.14 -19.60
N GLY A 403 2.69 18.85 -18.74
CA GLY A 403 4.14 18.66 -18.54
C GLY A 403 4.52 17.72 -17.40
N ASP A 404 3.54 17.18 -16.68
CA ASP A 404 3.74 16.20 -15.61
C ASP A 404 2.52 15.26 -15.55
N PRO A 405 2.48 14.23 -16.42
CA PRO A 405 1.35 13.31 -16.51
C PRO A 405 1.24 12.37 -15.31
N LYS A 406 2.30 12.23 -14.51
CA LYS A 406 2.29 11.42 -13.28
C LYS A 406 1.79 12.25 -12.09
N GLY A 407 2.08 13.55 -12.07
CA GLY A 407 1.75 14.44 -10.97
C GLY A 407 2.78 14.41 -9.85
N THR A 408 3.94 13.82 -10.08
CA THR A 408 5.03 13.69 -9.10
C THR A 408 5.86 14.96 -9.01
N LYS A 409 5.83 15.82 -10.03
CA LYS A 409 6.59 17.06 -10.01
C LYS A 409 6.07 17.96 -8.91
N ASN A 410 6.99 18.46 -8.10
CA ASN A 410 6.71 19.36 -6.98
C ASN A 410 5.89 18.71 -5.85
N LEU A 411 5.88 17.38 -5.73
CA LEU A 411 5.24 16.67 -4.64
C LEU A 411 6.02 15.40 -4.30
N ASP A 412 6.51 15.34 -3.07
CA ASP A 412 7.05 14.12 -2.49
C ASP A 412 6.08 13.60 -1.42
N ILE A 413 5.86 12.30 -1.37
CA ILE A 413 4.94 11.69 -0.41
C ILE A 413 5.64 10.56 0.34
N ILE A 414 5.75 10.70 1.66
CA ILE A 414 6.12 9.62 2.57
C ILE A 414 4.85 8.91 3.03
N THR A 415 4.80 7.61 2.80
CA THR A 415 3.72 6.72 3.20
C THR A 415 4.25 5.51 3.95
N THR A 416 3.34 4.80 4.60
CA THR A 416 3.53 3.55 5.33
C THR A 416 2.76 2.45 4.62
N GLY A 417 3.35 1.26 4.56
CA GLY A 417 2.73 0.10 3.93
C GLY A 417 1.79 -0.67 4.85
N ILE A 418 2.15 -0.80 6.12
CA ILE A 418 1.36 -1.50 7.14
C ILE A 418 1.03 -0.58 8.32
N GLY A 419 0.51 -1.13 9.41
CA GLY A 419 0.16 -0.36 10.60
C GLY A 419 1.36 0.35 11.20
N ALA A 420 1.31 1.68 11.27
CA ALA A 420 2.22 2.49 12.05
C ALA A 420 1.67 2.60 13.48
N ALA A 421 2.50 2.29 14.47
CA ALA A 421 2.06 2.28 15.86
C ALA A 421 2.12 3.69 16.47
N PHE A 422 1.03 4.11 17.13
CA PHE A 422 0.94 5.43 17.77
C PHE A 422 2.05 5.67 18.81
N ASP A 423 2.53 4.62 19.47
CA ASP A 423 3.54 4.71 20.53
C ASP A 423 4.90 5.19 20.01
N VAL A 424 5.22 4.96 18.73
CA VAL A 424 6.46 5.43 18.08
C VAL A 424 6.26 6.59 17.11
N GLY A 425 5.02 6.87 16.65
CA GLY A 425 4.71 7.91 15.67
C GLY A 425 5.31 9.28 16.00
N ALA A 426 5.20 9.72 17.26
CA ALA A 426 5.76 10.98 17.73
C ALA A 426 7.29 11.10 17.55
N ALA A 427 8.02 10.00 17.74
CA ALA A 427 9.47 9.98 17.57
C ALA A 427 9.86 9.98 16.09
N VAL A 428 9.12 9.24 15.26
CA VAL A 428 9.27 9.20 13.80
C VAL A 428 9.04 10.58 13.19
N ASP A 429 7.94 11.24 13.55
CA ASP A 429 7.58 12.57 13.04
C ASP A 429 8.58 13.64 13.47
N ALA A 430 9.01 13.62 14.73
CA ALA A 430 10.05 14.51 15.21
C ALA A 430 11.37 14.28 14.45
N SER A 431 11.74 13.01 14.19
CA SER A 431 12.94 12.65 13.43
C SER A 431 12.90 13.18 11.99
N PHE A 432 11.75 13.04 11.31
CA PHE A 432 11.52 13.61 9.99
C PHE A 432 11.64 15.14 10.01
N LEU A 433 10.86 15.81 10.87
CA LEU A 433 10.83 17.27 10.92
C LEU A 433 12.22 17.83 11.24
N VAL A 434 12.92 17.29 12.24
CA VAL A 434 14.29 17.72 12.56
C VAL A 434 15.23 17.57 11.36
N SER A 435 15.09 16.49 10.59
CA SER A 435 15.93 16.23 9.43
C SER A 435 15.75 17.27 8.31
N VAL A 436 14.53 17.77 8.09
CA VAL A 436 14.23 18.71 7.00
C VAL A 436 14.26 20.18 7.42
N THR A 437 14.18 20.50 8.72
CA THR A 437 14.07 21.89 9.20
C THR A 437 15.37 22.46 9.76
N THR A 438 16.29 21.62 10.27
CA THR A 438 17.47 22.10 11.02
C THR A 438 18.68 22.48 10.17
N GLY A 439 18.51 22.54 8.84
CA GLY A 439 19.56 22.98 7.91
C GLY A 439 20.60 21.93 7.53
N GLN A 440 20.48 20.69 8.03
CA GLN A 440 21.41 19.58 7.71
C GLN A 440 21.35 19.11 6.26
N ARG A 441 20.22 19.33 5.58
CA ARG A 441 19.94 18.92 4.20
C ARG A 441 20.32 17.48 3.82
N PRO A 442 19.92 16.47 4.63
CA PRO A 442 20.18 15.06 4.30
C PRO A 442 19.48 14.60 3.01
N SER A 443 19.99 13.52 2.41
CA SER A 443 19.28 12.82 1.32
C SER A 443 18.00 12.16 1.85
N TRP A 444 17.07 11.82 0.94
CA TRP A 444 15.88 11.05 1.28
C TRP A 444 16.20 9.74 1.98
N GLN A 445 17.22 9.01 1.52
CA GLN A 445 17.63 7.77 2.18
C GLN A 445 18.10 8.01 3.63
N THR A 446 18.84 9.09 3.87
CA THR A 446 19.26 9.44 5.24
C THR A 446 18.07 9.83 6.12
N ILE A 447 17.07 10.51 5.56
CA ILE A 447 15.83 10.85 6.28
C ILE A 447 15.08 9.59 6.67
N ILE A 448 14.85 8.68 5.72
CA ILE A 448 14.13 7.43 6.00
C ILE A 448 14.90 6.53 6.97
N ASP A 449 16.24 6.45 6.87
CA ASP A 449 17.07 5.72 7.83
C ASP A 449 16.88 6.25 9.27
N ARG A 450 16.77 7.56 9.44
CA ARG A 450 16.52 8.20 10.74
C ARG A 450 15.09 8.00 11.23
N MET A 451 14.11 7.97 10.34
CA MET A 451 12.72 7.64 10.67
C MET A 451 12.61 6.19 11.12
N SER A 452 13.16 5.26 10.35
CA SER A 452 13.22 3.82 10.69
C SER A 452 13.98 3.57 12.00
N ALA A 453 15.06 4.31 12.27
CA ALA A 453 15.75 4.22 13.56
C ALA A 453 14.89 4.71 14.74
N ALA A 454 14.02 5.69 14.53
CA ALA A 454 13.09 6.18 15.55
C ALA A 454 11.88 5.24 15.75
N GLU A 455 11.49 4.52 14.70
CA GLU A 455 10.45 3.49 14.70
C GLU A 455 10.90 2.20 15.42
N GLY A 456 12.18 1.87 15.34
CA GLY A 456 12.75 0.70 16.02
C GLY A 456 12.40 -0.61 15.31
N ASP A 457 11.90 -1.59 16.06
CA ASP A 457 11.49 -2.89 15.51
C ASP A 457 10.05 -2.87 14.93
N ASN A 458 9.31 -1.77 15.14
CA ASN A 458 7.92 -1.59 14.71
C ASN A 458 7.81 -1.11 13.24
N SER A 459 8.51 -1.75 12.31
CA SER A 459 8.52 -1.34 10.90
C SER A 459 7.11 -1.14 10.33
N ALA A 460 6.80 0.07 9.84
CA ALA A 460 5.58 0.36 9.10
C ALA A 460 5.75 0.24 7.58
N LEU A 461 6.88 -0.31 7.12
CA LEU A 461 7.32 -0.27 5.70
C LEU A 461 7.32 1.17 5.15
N THR A 462 7.87 2.11 5.91
CA THR A 462 7.94 3.52 5.51
C THR A 462 8.72 3.67 4.20
N HIS A 463 8.20 4.48 3.29
CA HIS A 463 8.84 4.74 2.00
C HIS A 463 8.43 6.10 1.43
N ILE A 464 9.27 6.65 0.56
CA ILE A 464 9.04 7.90 -0.16
C ILE A 464 8.65 7.60 -1.62
N ASN A 465 7.81 8.45 -2.19
CA ASN A 465 7.35 8.41 -3.56
C ASN A 465 7.45 9.82 -4.17
N GLY A 466 7.62 9.90 -5.49
CA GLY A 466 7.61 11.17 -6.22
C GLY A 466 8.99 11.81 -6.40
N ASP A 467 10.04 11.26 -5.78
CA ASP A 467 11.38 11.84 -5.83
C ASP A 467 12.18 11.44 -7.08
N GLU A 468 11.54 10.90 -8.12
CA GLU A 468 12.22 10.52 -9.36
C GLU A 468 12.82 11.73 -10.11
N ASP A 469 12.26 12.92 -9.91
CA ASP A 469 12.71 14.18 -10.49
C ASP A 469 13.50 15.06 -9.51
N ASN A 470 13.74 14.58 -8.29
CA ASN A 470 14.47 15.32 -7.27
C ASN A 470 15.98 15.45 -7.59
N PRO A 471 16.64 16.50 -7.05
CA PRO A 471 18.05 16.75 -7.27
C PRO A 471 18.92 15.66 -6.64
N ARG A 472 20.09 15.45 -7.24
CA ARG A 472 21.12 14.49 -6.78
C ARG A 472 22.14 15.11 -5.80
N ALA A 473 21.94 16.37 -5.46
CA ALA A 473 22.72 17.14 -4.51
C ALA A 473 21.80 18.14 -3.76
N PRO A 474 22.13 18.52 -2.51
CA PRO A 474 21.28 19.33 -1.63
C PRO A 474 21.22 20.84 -1.95
#